data_AF-A0A7S4GFY5-F1
#
_entry.id   AF-A0A7S4GFY5-F1
#
_cell.length_a   1.000
_cell.length_b   1.000
_cell.length_c   1.000
_cell.angle_alpha   90.00
_cell.angle_beta   90.00
_cell.angle_gamma   90.00
#
_symmetry.space_group_name_H-M   'P 1'
#
loop_
_entity.id
_entity.type
_entity.pdbx_description
1 polymer ?
#
loop_
_entity_poly.entity_id
_entity_poly.type
_entity_poly.pdbx_seq_one_letter_code
_entity_poly.pdbx_strand_id
1 'polypeptide(L)'
;MLDPLFQKYGLQLNPSNPNASTQCLVYFAPGAKFKDNVTDLNPEGLTAAFGRHAESLARRLKSADLSCKLPDEAHFQSMMLEKLIWISSFMLAGLKNGGVKIGDVEKDFTADVMVLISELLASCRLANPALPLDDTATVTARLLAYARSVAHFPTAMSEFSSRNGYFYDISQAAVSEGKADPAATHNSWLKIYAPLMVSSHVPIKRKALVTDKMKDSPDVPKATATDKTTDAPVAPKADKTKDSPDVPKATATDKTKVSKSVTKDPEYALLFDCDGVIVLTEELHRKAYNGAFEHFNLKIKGEPVVWTEEYYDVLQNTIGGGKPKMRWHFGHEGWPTYRPEGAKEDVPVPIQPAPREMRCDRGLFGGAACGQGCGHEVHHHAHCVHS
;
A
#
# COMPACT_ATOMS: atom_id res chain seq x y z
N MET A 1 -4.19 -1.61 -3.03
CA MET A 1 -4.12 -1.90 -1.58
C MET A 1 -3.05 -2.96 -1.32
N LEU A 2 -2.46 -3.00 -0.12
CA LEU A 2 -1.32 -3.86 0.21
C LEU A 2 -1.69 -5.21 0.84
N ASP A 3 -2.97 -5.45 1.15
CA ASP A 3 -3.45 -6.67 1.80
C ASP A 3 -2.96 -7.98 1.15
N PRO A 4 -2.82 -8.12 -0.19
CA PRO A 4 -2.25 -9.33 -0.79
C PRO A 4 -0.79 -9.57 -0.40
N LEU A 5 0.01 -8.50 -0.21
CA LEU A 5 1.38 -8.56 0.28
C LEU A 5 1.39 -8.93 1.76
N PHE A 6 0.55 -8.28 2.58
CA PHE A 6 0.41 -8.61 4.00
C PHE A 6 -0.06 -10.04 4.21
N GLN A 7 -0.98 -10.56 3.38
CA GLN A 7 -1.45 -11.94 3.40
C GLN A 7 -0.33 -12.92 3.05
N LYS A 8 0.41 -12.66 1.97
CA LYS A 8 1.55 -13.49 1.52
C LYS A 8 2.62 -13.69 2.60
N TYR A 9 2.85 -12.67 3.43
CA TYR A 9 3.88 -12.69 4.48
C TYR A 9 3.34 -12.83 5.91
N GLY A 10 2.04 -13.07 6.09
CA GLY A 10 1.41 -13.23 7.42
C GLY A 10 1.30 -11.93 8.25
N LEU A 11 1.57 -10.78 7.66
CA LEU A 11 1.62 -9.45 8.29
C LEU A 11 0.25 -8.74 8.37
N GLN A 12 -0.85 -9.43 8.02
CA GLN A 12 -2.20 -8.86 8.06
C GLN A 12 -2.56 -8.34 9.46
N LEU A 13 -3.48 -7.37 9.48
CA LEU A 13 -4.24 -7.06 10.68
C LEU A 13 -5.09 -8.29 11.04
N ASN A 14 -4.94 -8.76 12.28
CA ASN A 14 -5.68 -9.87 12.84
C ASN A 14 -5.49 -9.83 14.37
N PRO A 15 -6.44 -9.27 15.14
CA PRO A 15 -6.32 -9.15 16.61
C PRO A 15 -6.12 -10.47 17.36
N SER A 16 -6.50 -11.60 16.74
CA SER A 16 -6.36 -12.96 17.30
C SER A 16 -5.02 -13.62 16.96
N ASN A 17 -4.23 -13.07 16.03
CA ASN A 17 -2.92 -13.58 15.66
C ASN A 17 -1.83 -12.89 16.50
N PRO A 18 -1.09 -13.60 17.38
CA PRO A 18 0.00 -12.99 18.15
C PRO A 18 1.13 -12.44 17.26
N ASN A 19 1.26 -12.94 16.02
CA ASN A 19 2.26 -12.50 15.05
C ASN A 19 1.74 -11.41 14.09
N ALA A 20 0.54 -10.86 14.32
CA ALA A 20 0.03 -9.75 13.51
C ALA A 20 0.97 -8.53 13.59
N SER A 21 1.15 -7.86 12.45
CA SER A 21 2.00 -6.66 12.40
C SER A 21 1.35 -5.48 13.13
N THR A 22 2.13 -4.43 13.37
CA THR A 22 1.59 -3.11 13.70
C THR A 22 1.75 -2.25 12.47
N GLN A 23 0.63 -1.74 11.95
CA GLN A 23 0.60 -0.92 10.74
C GLN A 23 0.47 0.54 11.14
N CYS A 24 1.10 1.42 10.37
CA CYS A 24 1.11 2.86 10.62
C CYS A 24 0.84 3.60 9.30
N LEU A 25 -0.19 4.43 9.29
CA LEU A 25 -0.42 5.44 8.27
C LEU A 25 0.37 6.68 8.66
N VAL A 26 1.56 6.83 8.09
CA VAL A 26 2.44 7.99 8.31
C VAL A 26 2.00 9.17 7.45
N TYR A 27 2.05 10.37 8.02
CA TYR A 27 1.75 11.64 7.34
C TYR A 27 2.76 12.76 7.67
N PHE A 28 4.03 12.43 7.93
CA PHE A 28 5.04 13.44 8.30
C PHE A 28 5.39 14.38 7.14
N ALA A 29 5.48 15.68 7.43
CA ALA A 29 5.87 16.72 6.47
C ALA A 29 7.35 17.12 6.60
N PRO A 30 8.02 17.48 5.49
CA PRO A 30 9.35 18.07 5.52
C PRO A 30 9.36 19.45 6.21
N GLY A 31 10.41 19.72 6.99
CA GLY A 31 10.60 21.01 7.66
C GLY A 31 11.78 21.02 8.63
N ALA A 32 12.15 22.20 9.13
CA ALA A 32 13.25 22.38 10.10
C ALA A 32 13.03 21.69 11.47
N LYS A 33 11.79 21.26 11.73
CA LYS A 33 11.44 20.20 12.67
C LYS A 33 10.46 19.29 11.96
N PHE A 34 10.60 17.97 12.11
CA PHE A 34 9.57 17.03 11.67
C PHE A 34 8.26 17.35 12.38
N LYS A 35 7.18 17.44 11.62
CA LYS A 35 5.81 17.51 12.13
C LYS A 35 4.93 16.52 11.38
N ASP A 36 3.94 16.00 12.08
CA ASP A 36 2.81 15.33 11.42
C ASP A 36 2.01 16.37 10.62
N ASN A 37 1.47 16.01 9.47
CA ASN A 37 0.57 16.91 8.75
C ASN A 37 -0.67 17.16 9.59
N VAL A 38 -0.94 18.44 9.83
CA VAL A 38 -2.20 18.94 10.38
C VAL A 38 -2.94 19.67 9.27
N THR A 39 -4.27 19.62 9.28
CA THR A 39 -5.12 20.36 8.34
C THR A 39 -6.18 21.14 9.11
N ASP A 40 -6.93 22.01 8.41
CA ASP A 40 -8.07 22.72 8.97
C ASP A 40 -9.19 21.79 9.49
N LEU A 41 -9.20 20.52 9.06
CA LEU A 41 -10.14 19.48 9.49
C LEU A 41 -9.51 18.39 10.38
N ASN A 42 -8.19 18.38 10.53
CA ASN A 42 -7.43 17.49 11.42
C ASN A 42 -6.28 18.25 12.12
N PRO A 43 -6.58 19.22 13.01
CA PRO A 43 -5.58 19.95 13.78
C PRO A 43 -4.80 19.07 14.78
N GLU A 44 -5.33 17.89 15.10
CA GLU A 44 -4.72 16.86 15.97
C GLU A 44 -3.71 15.95 15.25
N GLY A 45 -3.51 16.14 13.95
CA GLY A 45 -2.58 15.37 13.10
C GLY A 45 -3.25 14.22 12.33
N LEU A 46 -2.63 13.80 11.23
CA LEU A 46 -3.13 12.74 10.35
C LEU A 46 -2.54 11.36 10.63
N THR A 47 -1.35 11.25 11.24
CA THR A 47 -0.70 9.96 11.48
C THR A 47 -1.53 9.06 12.40
N ALA A 48 -1.65 7.78 12.05
CA ALA A 48 -2.43 6.79 12.81
C ALA A 48 -1.74 5.43 12.83
N ALA A 49 -1.89 4.65 13.90
CA ALA A 49 -1.36 3.29 14.01
C ALA A 49 -2.35 2.31 14.65
N PHE A 50 -2.34 1.06 14.17
CA PHE A 50 -3.12 -0.03 14.74
C PHE A 50 -2.29 -1.33 14.85
N GLY A 51 -2.65 -2.19 15.81
CA GLY A 51 -1.96 -3.44 16.11
C GLY A 51 -1.14 -3.42 17.40
N ARG A 52 -0.56 -4.57 17.75
CA ARG A 52 0.01 -4.90 19.09
C ARG A 52 1.11 -4.00 19.64
N HIS A 53 1.72 -3.13 18.82
CA HIS A 53 2.75 -2.17 19.23
C HIS A 53 2.36 -0.70 18.97
N ALA A 54 1.11 -0.42 18.55
CA ALA A 54 0.68 0.93 18.18
C ALA A 54 0.85 1.96 19.31
N GLU A 55 0.49 1.61 20.56
CA GLU A 55 0.74 2.45 21.74
C GLU A 55 2.23 2.77 21.95
N SER A 56 3.13 1.84 21.61
CA SER A 56 4.57 2.02 21.77
C SER A 56 5.15 2.90 20.66
N LEU A 57 4.64 2.75 19.44
CA LEU A 57 4.96 3.63 18.32
C LEU A 57 4.46 5.05 18.59
N ALA A 58 3.20 5.23 19.02
CA ALA A 58 2.62 6.52 19.38
C ALA A 58 3.39 7.22 20.52
N ARG A 59 3.82 6.49 21.56
CA ARG A 59 4.71 7.05 22.60
C ARG A 59 6.05 7.51 22.04
N ARG A 60 6.65 6.77 21.12
CA ARG A 60 7.94 7.15 20.50
C ARG A 60 7.79 8.34 19.55
N LEU A 61 6.72 8.41 18.78
CA LEU A 61 6.39 9.58 17.95
C LEU A 61 6.15 10.82 18.82
N LYS A 62 5.39 10.69 19.91
CA LYS A 62 5.18 11.79 20.86
C LYS A 62 6.48 12.27 21.51
N SER A 63 7.47 11.41 21.72
CA SER A 63 8.80 11.82 22.22
C SER A 63 9.62 12.67 21.23
N ALA A 64 9.17 12.74 19.97
CA ALA A 64 9.76 13.55 18.89
C ALA A 64 8.83 14.69 18.42
N ASP A 65 7.85 15.10 19.24
CA ASP A 65 6.83 16.13 18.92
C ASP A 65 5.89 15.76 17.74
N LEU A 66 5.71 14.44 17.48
CA LEU A 66 4.81 13.90 16.45
C LEU A 66 3.54 13.28 17.06
N SER A 67 2.39 13.60 16.48
CA SER A 67 1.10 12.97 16.78
C SER A 67 1.00 11.54 16.21
N CYS A 68 0.12 10.74 16.82
CA CYS A 68 -0.29 9.44 16.31
C CYS A 68 -1.63 9.04 16.92
N LYS A 69 -2.65 8.89 16.08
CA LYS A 69 -3.98 8.38 16.42
C LYS A 69 -3.93 6.88 16.69
N LEU A 70 -4.75 6.42 17.64
CA LEU A 70 -4.92 5.00 17.98
C LEU A 70 -6.40 4.60 17.78
N PRO A 71 -6.88 4.54 16.52
CA PRO A 71 -8.23 4.06 16.20
C PRO A 71 -8.39 2.56 16.49
N ASP A 72 -9.62 2.06 16.46
CA ASP A 72 -9.88 0.62 16.31
C ASP A 72 -9.59 0.14 14.86
N GLU A 73 -9.70 -1.17 14.65
CA GLU A 73 -9.39 -1.82 13.38
C GLU A 73 -10.24 -1.31 12.20
N ALA A 74 -11.53 -1.08 12.42
CA ALA A 74 -12.46 -0.71 11.36
C ALA A 74 -12.25 0.75 10.95
N HIS A 75 -12.07 1.65 11.92
CA HIS A 75 -11.69 3.04 11.64
C HIS A 75 -10.27 3.14 11.03
N PHE A 76 -9.32 2.31 11.46
CA PHE A 76 -7.99 2.26 10.83
C PHE A 76 -8.07 1.84 9.36
N GLN A 77 -8.84 0.78 9.06
CA GLN A 77 -9.05 0.32 7.68
C GLN A 77 -9.77 1.38 6.83
N SER A 78 -10.76 2.10 7.39
CA SER A 78 -11.36 3.27 6.71
C SER A 78 -10.33 4.35 6.39
N MET A 79 -9.44 4.70 7.33
CA MET A 79 -8.36 5.67 7.09
C MET A 79 -7.35 5.19 6.04
N MET A 80 -7.07 3.87 5.95
CA MET A 80 -6.22 3.32 4.90
C MET A 80 -6.87 3.51 3.51
N LEU A 81 -8.17 3.27 3.42
CA LEU A 81 -8.93 3.46 2.18
C LEU A 81 -9.03 4.93 1.79
N GLU A 82 -9.20 5.86 2.71
CA GLU A 82 -9.16 7.31 2.42
C GLU A 82 -7.79 7.77 1.88
N LYS A 83 -6.66 7.30 2.47
CA LYS A 83 -5.32 7.61 1.93
C LYS A 83 -5.13 7.05 0.51
N LEU A 84 -5.69 5.86 0.25
CA LEU A 84 -5.65 5.20 -1.06
C LEU A 84 -6.53 5.91 -2.11
N ILE A 85 -7.73 6.37 -1.72
CA ILE A 85 -8.61 7.19 -2.56
C ILE A 85 -7.89 8.49 -2.93
N TRP A 86 -7.31 9.19 -1.95
CA TRP A 86 -6.58 10.44 -2.17
C TRP A 86 -5.46 10.32 -3.21
N ILE A 87 -4.55 9.37 -3.03
CA ILE A 87 -3.38 9.25 -3.92
C ILE A 87 -3.75 8.71 -5.30
N SER A 88 -4.87 7.99 -5.43
CA SER A 88 -5.38 7.54 -6.73
C SER A 88 -6.14 8.66 -7.46
N SER A 89 -6.94 9.47 -6.75
CA SER A 89 -7.72 10.55 -7.35
C SER A 89 -6.86 11.75 -7.76
N PHE A 90 -6.06 12.32 -6.85
CA PHE A 90 -5.28 13.53 -7.14
C PHE A 90 -4.20 13.31 -8.21
N MET A 91 -3.50 12.17 -8.17
CA MET A 91 -2.45 11.87 -9.15
C MET A 91 -3.02 11.67 -10.56
N LEU A 92 -4.17 11.00 -10.68
CA LEU A 92 -4.81 10.77 -11.98
C LEU A 92 -5.46 12.06 -12.53
N ALA A 93 -6.10 12.86 -11.69
CA ALA A 93 -6.66 14.16 -12.08
C ALA A 93 -5.56 15.16 -12.51
N GLY A 94 -4.41 15.17 -11.85
CA GLY A 94 -3.29 16.02 -12.27
C GLY A 94 -2.66 15.60 -13.59
N LEU A 95 -2.47 14.29 -13.83
CA LEU A 95 -2.01 13.81 -15.14
C LEU A 95 -3.02 14.10 -16.27
N LYS A 96 -4.32 13.92 -16.04
CA LYS A 96 -5.38 14.30 -17.00
C LYS A 96 -5.21 15.75 -17.45
N ASN A 97 -4.92 16.64 -16.51
CA ASN A 97 -4.84 18.08 -16.73
C ASN A 97 -3.40 18.58 -17.00
N GLY A 98 -2.51 17.70 -17.48
CA GLY A 98 -1.19 18.07 -18.02
C GLY A 98 0.01 17.84 -17.10
N GLY A 99 -0.15 17.09 -16.00
CA GLY A 99 0.94 16.84 -15.03
C GLY A 99 1.15 17.99 -14.04
N VAL A 100 0.09 18.72 -13.73
CA VAL A 100 0.09 19.87 -12.80
C VAL A 100 0.37 19.45 -11.35
N LYS A 101 0.59 20.42 -10.45
CA LYS A 101 0.86 20.16 -9.03
C LYS A 101 -0.43 19.87 -8.27
N ILE A 102 -0.32 19.27 -7.09
CA ILE A 102 -1.48 18.88 -6.26
C ILE A 102 -2.33 20.10 -5.88
N GLY A 103 -1.73 21.27 -5.63
CA GLY A 103 -2.44 22.52 -5.37
C GLY A 103 -3.26 23.01 -6.56
N ASP A 104 -2.74 22.84 -7.78
CA ASP A 104 -3.44 23.20 -9.01
C ASP A 104 -4.67 22.28 -9.21
N VAL A 105 -4.55 20.99 -8.86
CA VAL A 105 -5.67 20.03 -8.86
C VAL A 105 -6.74 20.40 -7.84
N GLU A 106 -6.34 20.77 -6.62
CA GLU A 106 -7.26 21.17 -5.54
C GLU A 106 -8.04 22.44 -5.89
N LYS A 107 -7.36 23.44 -6.46
CA LYS A 107 -7.87 24.79 -6.73
C LYS A 107 -8.60 24.95 -8.07
N ASP A 108 -8.01 24.45 -9.16
CA ASP A 108 -8.47 24.74 -10.53
C ASP A 108 -9.15 23.54 -11.21
N PHE A 109 -8.94 22.32 -10.69
CA PHE A 109 -9.53 21.07 -11.22
C PHE A 109 -10.36 20.30 -10.17
N THR A 110 -10.90 20.99 -9.17
CA THR A 110 -11.64 20.40 -8.03
C THR A 110 -12.75 19.46 -8.49
N ALA A 111 -13.48 19.81 -9.55
CA ALA A 111 -14.57 19.00 -10.10
C ALA A 111 -14.11 17.62 -10.60
N ASP A 112 -12.92 17.53 -11.22
CA ASP A 112 -12.36 16.25 -11.67
C ASP A 112 -12.07 15.33 -10.49
N VAL A 113 -11.40 15.85 -9.46
CA VAL A 113 -11.02 15.04 -8.30
C VAL A 113 -12.23 14.65 -7.45
N MET A 114 -13.27 15.48 -7.39
CA MET A 114 -14.55 15.14 -6.72
C MET A 114 -15.27 13.96 -7.39
N VAL A 115 -15.30 13.89 -8.72
CA VAL A 115 -15.86 12.74 -9.45
C VAL A 115 -15.10 11.45 -9.11
N LEU A 116 -13.77 11.50 -9.17
CA LEU A 116 -12.93 10.36 -8.80
C LEU A 116 -13.13 9.96 -7.32
N ILE A 117 -13.13 10.89 -6.38
CA ILE A 117 -13.34 10.58 -4.95
C ILE A 117 -14.68 9.88 -4.73
N SER A 118 -15.75 10.31 -5.39
CA SER A 118 -17.08 9.67 -5.29
C SER A 118 -17.08 8.23 -5.81
N GLU A 119 -16.49 8.00 -6.99
CA GLU A 119 -16.35 6.67 -7.62
C GLU A 119 -15.48 5.70 -6.80
N LEU A 120 -14.31 6.17 -6.35
CA LEU A 120 -13.38 5.37 -5.57
C LEU A 120 -13.96 5.04 -4.18
N LEU A 121 -14.70 5.96 -3.56
CA LEU A 121 -15.41 5.71 -2.30
C LEU A 121 -16.60 4.77 -2.48
N ALA A 122 -17.34 4.84 -3.60
CA ALA A 122 -18.37 3.86 -3.94
C ALA A 122 -17.77 2.45 -4.11
N SER A 123 -16.61 2.34 -4.76
CA SER A 123 -15.84 1.10 -4.90
C SER A 123 -15.39 0.56 -3.53
N CYS A 124 -14.93 1.41 -2.62
CA CYS A 124 -14.61 1.04 -1.23
C CYS A 124 -15.83 0.52 -0.47
N ARG A 125 -17.00 1.18 -0.58
CA ARG A 125 -18.25 0.73 0.07
C ARG A 125 -18.73 -0.63 -0.49
N LEU A 126 -18.61 -0.85 -1.80
CA LEU A 126 -18.94 -2.13 -2.45
C LEU A 126 -18.04 -3.28 -1.98
N ALA A 127 -16.73 -3.02 -1.86
CA ALA A 127 -15.77 -4.06 -1.50
C ALA A 127 -15.67 -4.34 0.02
N ASN A 128 -16.06 -3.38 0.87
CA ASN A 128 -15.88 -3.44 2.32
C ASN A 128 -17.15 -2.96 3.07
N PRO A 129 -18.33 -3.59 2.88
CA PRO A 129 -19.62 -3.07 3.36
C PRO A 129 -19.81 -3.05 4.89
N ALA A 130 -18.84 -3.54 5.66
CA ALA A 130 -18.83 -3.52 7.12
C ALA A 130 -17.98 -2.39 7.73
N LEU A 131 -17.29 -1.58 6.92
CA LEU A 131 -16.42 -0.51 7.41
C LEU A 131 -17.20 0.81 7.63
N PRO A 132 -16.87 1.57 8.70
CA PRO A 132 -17.42 2.91 8.94
C PRO A 132 -16.77 3.90 7.97
N LEU A 133 -17.24 3.92 6.72
CA LEU A 133 -16.85 4.87 5.69
C LEU A 133 -17.82 6.05 5.70
N ASP A 134 -17.31 7.24 6.04
CA ASP A 134 -18.06 8.51 6.07
C ASP A 134 -18.74 8.83 4.72
N ASP A 135 -19.64 9.81 4.72
CA ASP A 135 -20.29 10.28 3.50
C ASP A 135 -19.31 10.94 2.52
N THR A 136 -19.71 11.03 1.25
CA THR A 136 -18.82 11.50 0.18
C THR A 136 -18.40 12.97 0.33
N ALA A 137 -19.22 13.85 0.92
CA ALA A 137 -18.85 15.24 1.13
C ALA A 137 -17.85 15.38 2.29
N THR A 138 -18.06 14.66 3.38
CA THR A 138 -17.14 14.61 4.53
C THR A 138 -15.75 14.08 4.13
N VAL A 139 -15.69 12.98 3.38
CA VAL A 139 -14.43 12.46 2.83
C VAL A 139 -13.79 13.47 1.88
N THR A 140 -14.54 14.00 0.92
CA THR A 140 -14.04 15.00 -0.05
C THR A 140 -13.41 16.21 0.65
N ALA A 141 -14.06 16.74 1.69
CA ALA A 141 -13.55 17.88 2.45
C ALA A 141 -12.19 17.57 3.11
N ARG A 142 -12.03 16.41 3.77
CA ARG A 142 -10.74 15.97 4.33
C ARG A 142 -9.66 15.83 3.25
N LEU A 143 -10.01 15.25 2.10
CA LEU A 143 -9.07 14.97 1.03
C LEU A 143 -8.57 16.25 0.31
N LEU A 144 -9.44 17.26 0.14
CA LEU A 144 -9.05 18.60 -0.30
C LEU A 144 -8.17 19.30 0.76
N ALA A 145 -8.55 19.21 2.05
CA ALA A 145 -7.77 19.80 3.14
C ALA A 145 -6.35 19.24 3.26
N TYR A 146 -6.17 17.94 3.03
CA TYR A 146 -4.82 17.35 2.95
C TYR A 146 -4.09 17.76 1.66
N ALA A 147 -4.76 17.82 0.51
CA ALA A 147 -4.14 18.27 -0.74
C ALA A 147 -3.54 19.68 -0.63
N ARG A 148 -4.17 20.59 0.14
CA ARG A 148 -3.62 21.93 0.43
C ARG A 148 -2.31 21.89 1.23
N SER A 149 -2.12 20.97 2.17
CA SER A 149 -0.86 20.90 2.95
C SER A 149 0.32 20.36 2.14
N VAL A 150 0.05 19.61 1.07
CA VAL A 150 1.06 19.06 0.13
C VAL A 150 0.98 19.68 -1.28
N ALA A 151 0.41 20.88 -1.39
CA ALA A 151 0.07 21.54 -2.66
C ALA A 151 1.24 21.71 -3.67
N HIS A 152 2.48 21.76 -3.19
CA HIS A 152 3.66 22.02 -4.00
C HIS A 152 4.20 20.79 -4.76
N PHE A 153 3.79 19.58 -4.40
CA PHE A 153 4.24 18.35 -5.03
C PHE A 153 3.66 18.17 -6.45
N PRO A 154 4.43 17.62 -7.40
CA PRO A 154 3.95 17.27 -8.73
C PRO A 154 3.03 16.05 -8.68
N THR A 155 2.14 15.91 -9.66
CA THR A 155 1.33 14.69 -9.82
C THR A 155 2.03 13.65 -10.70
N ALA A 156 2.07 12.40 -10.24
CA ALA A 156 2.73 11.31 -10.93
C ALA A 156 2.07 9.95 -10.62
N MET A 157 2.01 9.07 -11.62
CA MET A 157 1.48 7.72 -11.48
C MET A 157 2.62 6.70 -11.31
N SER A 158 2.60 6.01 -10.18
CA SER A 158 3.51 4.90 -9.85
C SER A 158 2.73 3.74 -9.23
N GLU A 159 3.40 2.60 -9.04
CA GLU A 159 2.93 1.47 -8.22
C GLU A 159 1.48 1.01 -8.49
N PHE A 160 1.08 0.96 -9.76
CA PHE A 160 -0.33 0.80 -10.16
C PHE A 160 -1.09 -0.28 -9.39
N SER A 161 -0.51 -1.46 -9.16
CA SER A 161 -1.14 -2.56 -8.43
C SER A 161 -1.43 -2.27 -6.94
N SER A 162 -0.52 -1.59 -6.22
CA SER A 162 -0.75 -1.22 -4.82
C SER A 162 -1.61 0.04 -4.67
N ARG A 163 -1.69 0.87 -5.72
CA ARG A 163 -2.55 2.06 -5.80
C ARG A 163 -3.85 1.72 -6.57
N ASN A 164 -4.04 2.34 -7.74
CA ASN A 164 -5.24 2.34 -8.58
C ASN A 164 -5.80 0.95 -8.96
N GLY A 165 -4.94 -0.07 -9.05
CA GLY A 165 -5.28 -1.44 -9.40
C GLY A 165 -6.30 -2.09 -8.47
N TYR A 166 -6.36 -1.65 -7.20
CA TYR A 166 -7.40 -2.08 -6.25
C TYR A 166 -8.81 -1.72 -6.72
N PHE A 167 -9.00 -0.48 -7.17
CA PHE A 167 -10.28 0.00 -7.68
C PHE A 167 -10.60 -0.61 -9.05
N TYR A 168 -9.58 -0.81 -9.88
CA TYR A 168 -9.71 -1.49 -11.17
C TYR A 168 -10.18 -2.95 -10.99
N ASP A 169 -9.57 -3.73 -10.08
CA ASP A 169 -9.98 -5.12 -9.80
C ASP A 169 -11.44 -5.19 -9.26
N ILE A 170 -11.84 -4.25 -8.38
CA ILE A 170 -13.24 -4.14 -7.90
C ILE A 170 -14.21 -3.87 -9.06
N SER A 171 -13.81 -2.99 -9.98
CA SER A 171 -14.62 -2.58 -11.12
C SER A 171 -14.79 -3.71 -12.13
N GLN A 172 -13.67 -4.39 -12.47
CA GLN A 172 -13.67 -5.55 -13.36
C GLN A 172 -14.50 -6.71 -12.79
N ALA A 173 -14.49 -6.92 -11.47
CA ALA A 173 -15.36 -7.89 -10.81
C ALA A 173 -16.85 -7.50 -10.97
N ALA A 174 -17.22 -6.26 -10.63
CA ALA A 174 -18.60 -5.77 -10.76
C ALA A 174 -19.14 -5.90 -12.20
N VAL A 175 -18.36 -5.47 -13.20
CA VAL A 175 -18.72 -5.58 -14.62
C VAL A 175 -18.82 -7.05 -15.08
N SER A 176 -17.96 -7.94 -14.57
CA SER A 176 -18.05 -9.39 -14.88
C SER A 176 -19.31 -10.06 -14.32
N GLU A 177 -19.90 -9.49 -13.27
CA GLU A 177 -21.19 -9.89 -12.68
C GLU A 177 -22.39 -9.19 -13.35
N GLY A 178 -22.18 -8.42 -14.42
CA GLY A 178 -23.23 -7.67 -15.12
C GLY A 178 -23.73 -6.43 -14.37
N LYS A 179 -23.00 -5.97 -13.34
CA LYS A 179 -23.31 -4.74 -12.60
C LYS A 179 -22.68 -3.52 -13.29
N ALA A 180 -23.14 -2.33 -12.92
CA ALA A 180 -22.49 -1.08 -13.33
C ALA A 180 -21.05 -0.99 -12.81
N ASP A 181 -20.16 -0.37 -13.58
CA ASP A 181 -18.79 -0.04 -13.15
C ASP A 181 -18.85 1.04 -12.06
N PRO A 182 -18.40 0.76 -10.81
CA PRO A 182 -18.40 1.73 -9.71
C PRO A 182 -17.33 2.83 -9.86
N ALA A 183 -16.40 2.70 -10.81
CA ALA A 183 -15.33 3.66 -11.07
C ALA A 183 -15.13 3.92 -12.57
N ALA A 184 -16.23 4.08 -13.31
CA ALA A 184 -16.24 4.23 -14.76
C ALA A 184 -15.35 5.37 -15.28
N THR A 185 -15.41 6.55 -14.65
CA THR A 185 -14.62 7.72 -15.04
C THR A 185 -13.14 7.48 -14.76
N HIS A 186 -12.79 7.06 -13.54
CA HIS A 186 -11.44 6.63 -13.17
C HIS A 186 -10.87 5.60 -14.15
N ASN A 187 -11.61 4.54 -14.44
CA ASN A 187 -11.18 3.47 -15.34
C ASN A 187 -11.06 3.92 -16.80
N SER A 188 -11.82 4.94 -17.22
CA SER A 188 -11.65 5.59 -18.53
C SER A 188 -10.36 6.42 -18.59
N TRP A 189 -10.04 7.15 -17.52
CA TRP A 189 -8.84 8.00 -17.45
C TRP A 189 -7.57 7.16 -17.30
N LEU A 190 -7.59 6.06 -16.54
CA LEU A 190 -6.46 5.11 -16.46
C LEU A 190 -6.04 4.58 -17.84
N LYS A 191 -7.00 4.28 -18.73
CA LYS A 191 -6.73 3.77 -20.08
C LYS A 191 -6.04 4.81 -20.98
N ILE A 192 -6.22 6.10 -20.70
CA ILE A 192 -5.65 7.22 -21.46
C ILE A 192 -4.30 7.66 -20.86
N TYR A 193 -4.25 7.85 -19.53
CA TYR A 193 -3.15 8.54 -18.85
C TYR A 193 -2.19 7.61 -18.07
N ALA A 194 -2.48 6.31 -17.94
CA ALA A 194 -1.58 5.33 -17.32
C ALA A 194 -1.10 4.15 -18.21
N PRO A 195 -1.04 4.23 -19.56
CA PRO A 195 -0.88 3.05 -20.42
C PRO A 195 0.43 2.25 -20.24
N LEU A 196 1.49 2.86 -19.69
CA LEU A 196 2.74 2.15 -19.37
C LEU A 196 2.63 1.19 -18.16
N MET A 197 1.56 1.29 -17.36
CA MET A 197 1.39 0.52 -16.11
C MET A 197 0.34 -0.59 -16.20
N VAL A 198 -0.62 -0.52 -17.13
CA VAL A 198 -1.77 -1.46 -17.17
C VAL A 198 -1.37 -2.86 -17.69
N SER A 199 -0.35 -2.94 -18.54
CA SER A 199 0.06 -4.17 -19.25
C SER A 199 0.63 -5.29 -18.35
N SER A 200 0.97 -4.99 -17.09
CA SER A 200 1.66 -5.92 -16.17
C SER A 200 0.77 -6.50 -15.06
N HIS A 201 -0.51 -6.11 -14.95
CA HIS A 201 -1.35 -6.53 -13.83
C HIS A 201 -2.05 -7.87 -14.10
N VAL A 202 -1.68 -8.90 -13.34
CA VAL A 202 -2.43 -10.17 -13.26
C VAL A 202 -3.62 -9.98 -12.31
N PRO A 203 -4.87 -10.28 -12.71
CA PRO A 203 -6.04 -10.11 -11.85
C PRO A 203 -6.01 -11.02 -10.62
N ILE A 204 -6.33 -10.48 -9.44
CA ILE A 204 -6.35 -11.29 -8.21
C ILE A 204 -7.62 -12.14 -8.18
N LYS A 205 -7.47 -13.45 -8.47
CA LYS A 205 -8.54 -14.45 -8.34
C LYS A 205 -8.95 -14.63 -6.86
N ARG A 206 -9.79 -13.74 -6.33
CA ARG A 206 -10.48 -13.94 -5.05
C ARG A 206 -11.38 -15.18 -5.16
N LYS A 207 -11.13 -16.20 -4.34
CA LYS A 207 -12.16 -17.18 -4.01
C LYS A 207 -13.22 -16.47 -3.18
N ALA A 208 -14.49 -16.62 -3.53
CA ALA A 208 -15.58 -16.14 -2.69
C ALA A 208 -15.55 -16.84 -1.33
N LEU A 209 -15.62 -16.06 -0.27
CA LEU A 209 -15.89 -16.52 1.09
C LEU A 209 -17.31 -16.08 1.45
N VAL A 210 -18.24 -17.03 1.53
CA VAL A 210 -19.38 -17.14 2.47
C VAL A 210 -20.39 -18.17 1.91
N THR A 211 -20.59 -19.28 2.65
CA THR A 211 -21.64 -20.32 2.48
C THR A 211 -21.69 -21.09 1.13
N ASP A 212 -22.24 -22.30 1.02
CA ASP A 212 -22.91 -23.17 2.02
C ASP A 212 -22.44 -24.66 1.90
N LYS A 213 -23.20 -25.59 2.48
CA LYS A 213 -22.92 -27.03 2.71
C LYS A 213 -22.68 -27.91 1.47
N MET A 214 -22.14 -29.10 1.76
CA MET A 214 -21.94 -30.26 0.89
C MET A 214 -23.23 -30.71 0.16
N LYS A 215 -23.10 -31.14 -1.11
CA LYS A 215 -24.14 -31.79 -1.93
C LYS A 215 -23.53 -32.66 -3.04
N ASP A 216 -24.22 -33.70 -3.56
CA ASP A 216 -25.39 -34.44 -3.00
C ASP A 216 -24.92 -35.79 -2.39
N SER A 217 -25.05 -37.03 -2.91
CA SER A 217 -25.83 -37.73 -3.96
C SER A 217 -25.47 -39.24 -3.87
N PRO A 218 -26.23 -40.24 -4.41
CA PRO A 218 -27.47 -40.18 -5.19
C PRO A 218 -28.66 -40.99 -4.55
N ASP A 219 -29.68 -41.26 -5.38
CA ASP A 219 -30.78 -42.26 -5.27
C ASP A 219 -32.07 -41.95 -4.46
N VAL A 220 -33.06 -41.37 -5.18
CA VAL A 220 -34.37 -41.96 -5.60
C VAL A 220 -35.15 -42.88 -4.60
N PRO A 221 -36.51 -42.80 -4.43
CA PRO A 221 -37.53 -41.88 -4.96
C PRO A 221 -38.49 -41.22 -3.92
N LYS A 222 -39.44 -40.44 -4.45
CA LYS A 222 -40.56 -39.70 -3.82
C LYS A 222 -41.67 -40.59 -3.21
N ALA A 223 -42.24 -40.18 -2.07
CA ALA A 223 -43.48 -40.71 -1.49
C ALA A 223 -44.33 -39.60 -0.81
N THR A 224 -45.57 -39.91 -0.40
CA THR A 224 -46.60 -38.93 0.04
C THR A 224 -47.34 -39.36 1.32
N ALA A 225 -47.99 -38.39 1.99
CA ALA A 225 -49.00 -38.57 3.06
C ALA A 225 -48.43 -39.04 4.43
N THR A 226 -49.06 -38.88 5.61
CA THR A 226 -50.27 -38.14 6.04
C THR A 226 -50.31 -37.96 7.58
N ASP A 227 -50.91 -36.85 8.05
CA ASP A 227 -51.84 -36.77 9.20
C ASP A 227 -51.35 -37.00 10.68
N LYS A 228 -52.16 -36.47 11.62
CA LYS A 228 -52.28 -36.74 13.09
C LYS A 228 -51.10 -36.40 14.04
N THR A 229 -51.25 -35.43 14.95
CA THR A 229 -51.71 -35.51 16.38
C THR A 229 -50.80 -36.31 17.32
N THR A 230 -50.50 -35.90 18.57
CA THR A 230 -50.98 -34.78 19.42
C THR A 230 -49.79 -34.30 20.33
N ASP A 231 -49.87 -33.54 21.44
CA ASP A 231 -50.96 -33.05 22.31
C ASP A 231 -50.63 -31.65 22.89
N ALA A 232 -51.41 -31.16 23.86
CA ALA A 232 -51.35 -29.79 24.40
C ALA A 232 -51.12 -29.74 25.95
N PRO A 233 -51.56 -28.72 26.75
CA PRO A 233 -50.57 -27.89 27.45
C PRO A 233 -50.79 -27.72 28.98
N VAL A 234 -49.78 -27.16 29.69
CA VAL A 234 -49.97 -26.64 31.07
C VAL A 234 -49.28 -25.29 31.30
N ALA A 235 -50.11 -24.26 31.50
CA ALA A 235 -49.90 -22.98 32.20
C ALA A 235 -51.27 -22.60 32.83
N PRO A 236 -51.44 -21.77 33.88
CA PRO A 236 -50.85 -20.43 34.13
C PRO A 236 -50.13 -20.40 35.52
N LYS A 237 -49.83 -19.30 36.26
CA LYS A 237 -50.27 -17.88 36.36
C LYS A 237 -49.07 -16.95 36.68
N ALA A 238 -49.07 -15.63 36.50
CA ALA A 238 -50.09 -14.56 36.34
C ALA A 238 -50.78 -14.01 37.61
N ASP A 239 -50.18 -12.98 38.24
CA ASP A 239 -50.90 -11.73 38.51
C ASP A 239 -49.94 -10.50 38.54
N LYS A 240 -50.48 -9.28 38.68
CA LYS A 240 -49.81 -7.99 38.43
C LYS A 240 -49.63 -7.08 39.65
N THR A 241 -48.70 -6.14 39.54
CA THR A 241 -48.85 -4.76 40.04
C THR A 241 -48.14 -3.76 39.12
N LYS A 242 -48.54 -2.48 39.19
CA LYS A 242 -47.82 -1.35 38.58
C LYS A 242 -46.78 -0.82 39.58
N ASP A 243 -45.75 -0.12 39.08
CA ASP A 243 -45.67 1.34 39.24
C ASP A 243 -44.51 1.96 38.44
N SER A 244 -44.46 3.28 38.41
CA SER A 244 -43.43 4.14 37.82
C SER A 244 -43.44 5.48 38.58
N PRO A 245 -42.35 6.26 38.61
CA PRO A 245 -41.12 6.15 37.80
C PRO A 245 -39.84 5.90 38.62
N ASP A 246 -38.73 5.57 37.95
CA ASP A 246 -37.46 6.29 38.18
C ASP A 246 -36.43 6.01 37.06
N VAL A 247 -35.36 6.82 37.00
CA VAL A 247 -34.27 6.70 35.98
C VAL A 247 -33.05 5.95 36.53
N PRO A 248 -32.73 4.73 36.05
CA PRO A 248 -31.56 3.99 36.53
C PRO A 248 -30.26 4.45 35.87
N LYS A 249 -29.47 5.26 36.59
CA LYS A 249 -28.10 5.63 36.19
C LYS A 249 -27.13 4.47 36.44
N ALA A 250 -27.09 3.49 35.53
CA ALA A 250 -26.22 2.30 35.59
C ALA A 250 -25.01 2.45 34.64
N THR A 251 -23.86 2.88 35.16
CA THR A 251 -22.66 2.06 35.44
C THR A 251 -21.92 1.52 34.21
N ALA A 252 -20.68 1.99 34.02
CA ALA A 252 -19.82 1.57 32.93
C ALA A 252 -19.05 0.28 33.25
N THR A 253 -19.36 -0.80 32.53
CA THR A 253 -18.43 -1.91 32.23
C THR A 253 -18.89 -2.67 30.98
N ASP A 254 -18.17 -2.49 29.87
CA ASP A 254 -17.32 -3.60 29.42
C ASP A 254 -15.99 -3.01 28.92
N LYS A 255 -14.87 -3.57 29.39
CA LYS A 255 -13.52 -3.22 28.95
C LYS A 255 -12.90 -4.48 28.38
N THR A 256 -13.18 -4.71 27.10
CA THR A 256 -12.64 -5.82 26.32
C THR A 256 -11.13 -5.90 26.55
N LYS A 257 -10.68 -7.04 27.09
CA LYS A 257 -9.39 -7.15 27.77
C LYS A 257 -8.23 -7.28 26.80
N VAL A 258 -7.87 -6.17 26.15
CA VAL A 258 -6.71 -6.07 25.24
C VAL A 258 -5.48 -6.68 25.89
N SER A 259 -4.86 -7.64 25.20
CA SER A 259 -3.66 -8.33 25.65
C SER A 259 -2.48 -7.36 25.68
N LYS A 260 -1.93 -7.10 26.89
CA LYS A 260 -0.74 -6.26 27.05
C LYS A 260 0.42 -6.81 26.22
N SER A 261 1.15 -5.92 25.54
CA SER A 261 2.39 -6.25 24.82
C SER A 261 3.32 -7.08 25.71
N VAL A 262 3.74 -8.24 25.19
CA VAL A 262 4.65 -9.17 25.89
C VAL A 262 6.07 -8.61 25.96
N THR A 263 6.47 -7.78 24.99
CA THR A 263 7.72 -7.00 25.06
C THR A 263 7.50 -5.74 25.90
N LYS A 264 8.17 -5.67 27.06
CA LYS A 264 8.15 -4.50 27.95
C LYS A 264 9.02 -3.35 27.43
N ASP A 265 10.17 -3.67 26.84
CA ASP A 265 10.99 -2.76 26.03
C ASP A 265 11.44 -3.50 24.77
N PRO A 266 10.96 -3.11 23.57
CA PRO A 266 11.51 -3.58 22.30
C PRO A 266 12.73 -2.71 21.92
N GLU A 267 13.92 -3.27 22.03
CA GLU A 267 15.20 -2.61 21.66
C GLU A 267 15.19 -2.14 20.20
N TYR A 268 14.60 -2.94 19.31
CA TYR A 268 14.43 -2.66 17.89
C TYR A 268 13.00 -2.98 17.43
N ALA A 269 12.57 -2.30 16.36
CA ALA A 269 11.34 -2.60 15.64
C ALA A 269 11.58 -2.45 14.13
N LEU A 270 11.11 -3.42 13.34
CA LEU A 270 11.17 -3.35 11.89
C LEU A 270 9.95 -2.59 11.37
N LEU A 271 10.18 -1.34 10.95
CA LEU A 271 9.16 -0.52 10.29
C LEU A 271 9.26 -0.73 8.78
N PHE A 272 8.19 -1.23 8.18
CA PHE A 272 8.05 -1.29 6.73
C PHE A 272 7.39 0.02 6.25
N ASP A 273 8.13 0.86 5.53
CA ASP A 273 7.48 1.86 4.67
C ASP A 273 6.67 1.10 3.61
N CYS A 274 5.41 1.52 3.47
CA CYS A 274 4.36 0.77 2.77
C CYS A 274 3.75 1.57 1.61
N ASP A 275 3.72 2.91 1.69
CA ASP A 275 3.26 3.74 0.57
C ASP A 275 4.39 4.21 -0.34
N GLY A 276 5.64 3.89 0.01
CA GLY A 276 6.84 4.18 -0.78
C GLY A 276 7.18 5.68 -0.84
N VAL A 277 6.44 6.50 -0.09
CA VAL A 277 6.55 7.96 -0.08
C VAL A 277 6.39 8.47 1.35
N ILE A 278 7.33 8.09 2.23
CA ILE A 278 7.80 9.06 3.22
C ILE A 278 8.24 10.31 2.44
N VAL A 279 7.46 11.40 2.58
CA VAL A 279 7.44 12.65 1.79
C VAL A 279 8.69 13.53 2.05
N LEU A 280 9.85 12.88 2.21
CA LEU A 280 10.96 13.37 3.03
C LEU A 280 12.27 12.59 2.81
N THR A 281 12.20 11.34 2.31
CA THR A 281 13.40 10.53 2.09
C THR A 281 14.29 11.08 1.00
N GLU A 282 13.75 11.76 -0.02
CA GLU A 282 14.54 12.24 -1.16
C GLU A 282 15.59 13.30 -0.79
N GLU A 283 15.29 14.23 0.11
CA GLU A 283 16.29 15.19 0.63
C GLU A 283 17.31 14.51 1.56
N LEU A 284 16.88 13.50 2.32
CA LEU A 284 17.79 12.66 3.10
C LEU A 284 18.67 11.78 2.20
N HIS A 285 18.16 11.31 1.05
CA HIS A 285 18.90 10.58 0.02
C HIS A 285 19.91 11.50 -0.65
N ARG A 286 19.55 12.74 -1.01
CA ARG A 286 20.50 13.74 -1.55
C ARG A 286 21.62 14.04 -0.55
N LYS A 287 21.29 14.30 0.72
CA LYS A 287 22.28 14.48 1.79
C LYS A 287 23.16 13.25 1.99
N ALA A 288 22.60 12.03 1.97
CA ALA A 288 23.35 10.79 2.09
C ALA A 288 24.24 10.50 0.87
N TYR A 289 23.80 10.85 -0.34
CA TYR A 289 24.61 10.75 -1.55
C TYR A 289 25.77 11.75 -1.50
N ASN A 290 25.52 13.02 -1.20
CA ASN A 290 26.58 14.02 -1.05
C ASN A 290 27.58 13.64 0.05
N GLY A 291 27.11 13.16 1.20
CA GLY A 291 27.99 12.67 2.27
C GLY A 291 28.81 11.42 1.87
N ALA A 292 28.27 10.53 1.04
CA ALA A 292 29.03 9.42 0.47
C ALA A 292 30.03 9.89 -0.60
N PHE A 293 29.65 10.86 -1.42
CA PHE A 293 30.53 11.47 -2.43
C PHE A 293 31.72 12.17 -1.77
N GLU A 294 31.47 12.93 -0.70
CA GLU A 294 32.48 13.56 0.15
C GLU A 294 33.38 12.51 0.83
N HIS A 295 32.79 11.50 1.49
CA HIS A 295 33.53 10.45 2.20
C HIS A 295 34.49 9.66 1.30
N PHE A 296 34.09 9.35 0.07
CA PHE A 296 34.96 8.68 -0.91
C PHE A 296 35.79 9.67 -1.76
N ASN A 297 35.70 10.98 -1.51
CA ASN A 297 36.36 12.04 -2.28
C ASN A 297 36.12 11.86 -3.80
N LEU A 298 34.84 11.64 -4.16
CA LEU A 298 34.43 11.43 -5.55
C LEU A 298 34.56 12.73 -6.35
N LYS A 299 35.19 12.65 -7.52
CA LYS A 299 35.39 13.80 -8.40
C LYS A 299 35.03 13.51 -9.85
N ILE A 300 34.52 14.52 -10.53
CA ILE A 300 34.35 14.56 -11.99
C ILE A 300 35.16 15.72 -12.53
N LYS A 301 36.02 15.47 -13.52
CA LYS A 301 36.88 16.49 -14.17
C LYS A 301 37.80 17.27 -13.20
N GLY A 302 38.02 16.75 -11.99
CA GLY A 302 38.81 17.35 -10.91
C GLY A 302 37.98 17.95 -9.77
N GLU A 303 36.70 18.29 -10.02
CA GLU A 303 35.80 18.93 -9.05
C GLU A 303 35.02 17.90 -8.22
N PRO A 304 34.69 18.19 -6.94
CA PRO A 304 33.89 17.31 -6.09
C PRO A 304 32.49 17.05 -6.67
N VAL A 305 32.02 15.80 -6.59
CA VAL A 305 30.63 15.47 -6.96
C VAL A 305 29.68 15.95 -5.86
N VAL A 306 28.84 16.93 -6.17
CA VAL A 306 27.78 17.43 -5.27
C VAL A 306 26.49 17.59 -6.06
N TRP A 307 25.39 17.03 -5.55
CA TRP A 307 24.05 17.26 -6.07
C TRP A 307 23.38 18.38 -5.26
N THR A 308 23.17 19.54 -5.90
CA THR A 308 22.39 20.65 -5.32
C THR A 308 20.92 20.28 -5.22
N GLU A 309 20.13 21.09 -4.52
CA GLU A 309 18.70 20.82 -4.31
C GLU A 309 17.95 20.87 -5.64
N GLU A 310 18.24 21.90 -6.44
CA GLU A 310 17.68 22.16 -7.76
C GLU A 310 18.06 21.07 -8.77
N TYR A 311 19.31 20.58 -8.72
CA TYR A 311 19.76 19.49 -9.60
C TYR A 311 19.12 18.16 -9.21
N TYR A 312 18.99 17.89 -7.91
CA TYR A 312 18.32 16.67 -7.43
C TYR A 312 16.82 16.69 -7.70
N ASP A 313 16.19 17.87 -7.66
CA ASP A 313 14.80 18.09 -8.07
C ASP A 313 14.58 17.73 -9.55
N VAL A 314 15.55 17.97 -10.44
CA VAL A 314 15.49 17.44 -11.81
C VAL A 314 15.62 15.90 -11.80
N LEU A 315 16.61 15.35 -11.09
CA LEU A 315 16.85 13.90 -11.05
C LEU A 315 15.68 13.08 -10.47
N GLN A 316 14.99 13.58 -9.45
CA GLN A 316 13.84 12.89 -8.84
C GLN A 316 12.63 12.89 -9.76
N ASN A 317 12.35 14.01 -10.43
CA ASN A 317 11.17 14.19 -11.27
C ASN A 317 11.32 13.58 -12.67
N THR A 318 12.55 13.32 -13.15
CA THR A 318 12.80 12.82 -14.52
C THR A 318 13.36 11.39 -14.60
N ILE A 319 14.16 10.94 -13.65
CA ILE A 319 14.91 9.67 -13.77
C ILE A 319 14.41 8.55 -12.82
N GLY A 320 13.93 8.91 -11.62
CA GLY A 320 13.26 7.99 -10.70
C GLY A 320 14.15 6.94 -10.01
N GLY A 321 14.28 7.03 -8.68
CA GLY A 321 14.98 6.03 -7.85
C GLY A 321 16.52 6.04 -7.96
N GLY A 322 17.19 5.56 -6.92
CA GLY A 322 18.63 5.76 -6.74
C GLY A 322 19.54 5.19 -7.83
N LYS A 323 19.35 3.92 -8.23
CA LYS A 323 20.21 3.26 -9.23
C LYS A 323 20.09 3.88 -10.64
N PRO A 324 18.88 4.21 -11.15
CA PRO A 324 18.73 5.01 -12.37
C PRO A 324 19.39 6.39 -12.29
N LYS A 325 19.14 7.17 -11.22
CA LYS A 325 19.75 8.51 -11.04
C LYS A 325 21.28 8.48 -11.17
N MET A 326 21.95 7.57 -10.46
CA MET A 326 23.41 7.40 -10.52
C MET A 326 23.91 7.09 -11.94
N ARG A 327 23.26 6.13 -12.62
CA ARG A 327 23.65 5.72 -13.99
C ARG A 327 23.42 6.84 -15.01
N TRP A 328 22.35 7.61 -14.86
CA TRP A 328 22.06 8.73 -15.75
C TRP A 328 23.07 9.86 -15.55
N HIS A 329 23.27 10.31 -14.31
CA HIS A 329 24.21 11.40 -14.00
C HIS A 329 25.65 11.08 -14.45
N PHE A 330 26.22 9.96 -13.98
CA PHE A 330 27.59 9.57 -14.35
C PHE A 330 27.72 9.13 -15.83
N GLY A 331 26.63 8.75 -16.48
CA GLY A 331 26.58 8.50 -17.92
C GLY A 331 26.68 9.76 -18.79
N HIS A 332 26.27 10.93 -18.28
CA HIS A 332 26.32 12.20 -19.00
C HIS A 332 27.51 13.08 -18.57
N GLU A 333 27.75 13.20 -17.26
CA GLU A 333 28.83 14.06 -16.74
C GLU A 333 30.20 13.39 -16.73
N GLY A 334 30.23 12.06 -16.73
CA GLY A 334 31.41 11.22 -16.60
C GLY A 334 31.40 10.40 -15.31
N TRP A 335 32.01 9.22 -15.35
CA TRP A 335 32.18 8.37 -14.17
C TRP A 335 33.27 8.94 -13.26
N PRO A 336 33.05 8.98 -11.93
CA PRO A 336 33.94 9.68 -11.03
C PRO A 336 35.24 8.89 -10.78
N THR A 337 36.28 9.62 -10.42
CA THR A 337 37.45 9.06 -9.73
C THR A 337 37.25 9.15 -8.21
N TYR A 338 37.93 8.28 -7.46
CA TYR A 338 37.96 8.27 -6.00
C TYR A 338 39.40 8.07 -5.51
N ARG A 339 39.69 8.41 -4.26
CA ARG A 339 41.02 8.16 -3.65
C ARG A 339 40.91 7.03 -2.61
N PRO A 340 41.45 5.83 -2.89
CA PRO A 340 41.58 4.79 -1.87
C PRO A 340 42.43 5.26 -0.69
N GLU A 341 42.13 4.76 0.51
CA GLU A 341 42.91 5.07 1.70
C GLU A 341 44.39 4.63 1.52
N GLY A 342 45.33 5.55 1.75
CA GLY A 342 46.76 5.36 1.48
C GLY A 342 47.21 5.55 0.02
N ALA A 343 46.31 5.81 -0.94
CA ALA A 343 46.69 6.06 -2.33
C ALA A 343 47.23 7.48 -2.57
N LYS A 344 48.23 7.61 -3.46
CA LYS A 344 48.81 8.90 -3.87
C LYS A 344 47.99 9.63 -4.93
N GLU A 345 47.27 8.88 -5.76
CA GLU A 345 46.55 9.35 -6.95
C GLU A 345 45.09 8.89 -6.91
N ASP A 346 44.21 9.61 -7.63
CA ASP A 346 42.78 9.32 -7.72
C ASP A 346 42.55 8.28 -8.84
N VAL A 347 41.80 7.20 -8.58
CA VAL A 347 41.56 6.10 -9.54
C VAL A 347 40.10 6.06 -10.00
N PRO A 348 39.79 5.60 -11.23
CA PRO A 348 38.40 5.48 -11.70
C PRO A 348 37.57 4.50 -10.84
N VAL A 349 36.31 4.85 -10.56
CA VAL A 349 35.37 3.92 -9.93
C VAL A 349 35.13 2.71 -10.86
N PRO A 350 35.26 1.45 -10.38
CA PRO A 350 35.09 0.27 -11.22
C PRO A 350 33.67 0.14 -11.78
N ILE A 351 33.52 0.40 -13.08
CA ILE A 351 32.27 0.17 -13.81
C ILE A 351 32.08 -1.34 -13.97
N GLN A 352 31.35 -1.98 -13.05
CA GLN A 352 30.86 -3.33 -13.33
C GLN A 352 29.91 -3.26 -14.54
N PRO A 353 30.08 -4.13 -15.55
CA PRO A 353 29.16 -4.17 -16.68
C PRO A 353 27.75 -4.45 -16.16
N ALA A 354 26.75 -3.86 -16.82
CA ALA A 354 25.36 -4.23 -16.54
C ALA A 354 25.24 -5.77 -16.63
N PRO A 355 24.51 -6.43 -15.70
CA PRO A 355 24.17 -7.84 -15.87
C PRO A 355 23.57 -7.99 -17.26
N ARG A 356 24.11 -8.90 -18.08
CA ARG A 356 23.54 -9.16 -19.41
C ARG A 356 22.05 -9.42 -19.19
N GLU A 357 21.21 -8.65 -19.86
CA GLU A 357 19.78 -8.89 -19.84
C GLU A 357 19.57 -10.35 -20.17
N MET A 358 18.95 -11.10 -19.24
CA MET A 358 18.63 -12.49 -19.46
C MET A 358 17.62 -12.51 -20.60
N ARG A 359 18.11 -12.82 -21.82
CA ARG A 359 17.26 -12.87 -23.01
C ARG A 359 16.09 -13.76 -22.69
N CYS A 360 14.89 -13.20 -22.75
CA CYS A 360 13.67 -13.98 -22.83
C CYS A 360 13.63 -14.56 -24.26
N ASP A 361 14.43 -15.61 -24.47
CA ASP A 361 14.50 -16.29 -25.76
C ASP A 361 13.11 -16.85 -26.08
N ARG A 362 12.54 -16.39 -27.19
CA ARG A 362 11.16 -16.71 -27.57
C ARG A 362 11.09 -18.15 -28.04
N GLY A 363 10.34 -18.96 -27.31
CA GLY A 363 9.85 -20.25 -27.76
C GLY A 363 10.26 -21.40 -26.85
N LEU A 364 9.35 -21.80 -25.96
CA LEU A 364 9.31 -23.16 -25.41
C LEU A 364 7.92 -23.51 -24.87
N PHE A 365 6.89 -23.33 -25.71
CA PHE A 365 5.62 -24.03 -25.58
C PHE A 365 5.10 -24.39 -26.97
N GLY A 366 4.64 -25.64 -27.11
CA GLY A 366 4.44 -26.32 -28.38
C GLY A 366 5.67 -27.15 -28.81
N GLY A 367 5.58 -28.45 -29.06
CA GLY A 367 4.42 -29.33 -28.82
C GLY A 367 4.48 -30.66 -29.58
N ALA A 368 4.63 -31.76 -28.81
CA ALA A 368 4.41 -33.15 -29.22
C ALA A 368 5.37 -33.81 -30.25
N ALA A 369 5.26 -35.16 -30.27
CA ALA A 369 5.73 -36.13 -31.27
C ALA A 369 7.21 -36.59 -31.27
N CYS A 370 7.36 -37.92 -31.13
CA CYS A 370 8.50 -38.80 -31.43
C CYS A 370 9.88 -38.54 -30.75
N GLY A 371 10.68 -39.57 -30.45
CA GLY A 371 10.45 -41.02 -30.54
C GLY A 371 11.68 -41.77 -31.06
N GLN A 372 12.14 -42.79 -30.30
CA GLN A 372 13.38 -43.57 -30.54
C GLN A 372 14.66 -42.68 -30.43
N GLY A 373 15.86 -43.20 -30.15
CA GLY A 373 16.30 -44.55 -29.77
C GLY A 373 17.84 -44.60 -29.75
N CYS A 374 18.43 -45.57 -29.02
CA CYS A 374 19.89 -45.75 -28.79
C CYS A 374 20.58 -44.64 -27.94
N GLY A 375 21.56 -44.92 -27.07
CA GLY A 375 22.01 -46.19 -26.48
C GLY A 375 23.53 -46.26 -26.23
N HIS A 376 23.97 -46.61 -25.00
CA HIS A 376 25.37 -46.81 -24.55
C HIS A 376 26.28 -45.54 -24.62
N GLU A 377 27.39 -45.35 -23.88
CA GLU A 377 28.05 -46.00 -22.70
C GLU A 377 28.20 -44.92 -21.57
N VAL A 378 28.35 -45.15 -20.25
CA VAL A 378 29.08 -46.12 -19.40
C VAL A 378 30.57 -45.78 -19.14
N HIS A 379 30.88 -45.37 -17.90
CA HIS A 379 32.20 -45.19 -17.22
C HIS A 379 33.26 -44.25 -17.87
N HIS A 380 33.90 -43.33 -17.14
CA HIS A 380 34.92 -43.67 -16.13
C HIS A 380 35.15 -42.60 -15.02
N HIS A 381 35.86 -43.01 -13.96
CA HIS A 381 36.28 -42.18 -12.82
C HIS A 381 37.63 -41.45 -13.04
N ALA A 382 37.78 -40.30 -12.38
CA ALA A 382 39.00 -39.70 -11.75
C ALA A 382 40.38 -39.80 -12.47
N HIS A 383 41.20 -38.75 -12.52
CA HIS A 383 41.80 -38.08 -11.36
C HIS A 383 42.36 -36.67 -11.67
N CYS A 384 42.75 -35.94 -10.62
CA CYS A 384 43.45 -34.65 -10.70
C CYS A 384 44.93 -34.78 -11.13
N VAL A 385 45.46 -33.76 -11.83
CA VAL A 385 46.81 -33.18 -11.62
C VAL A 385 46.68 -31.65 -11.79
N HIS A 386 47.56 -30.87 -11.16
CA HIS A 386 47.55 -29.39 -11.19
C HIS A 386 47.99 -28.80 -12.54
N SER A 387 47.44 -27.63 -12.86
CA SER A 387 48.22 -26.38 -12.99
C SER A 387 47.27 -25.19 -12.76
#